data_AF-A0A9P7ELY2-F1
#
_entry.id   AF-A0A9P7ELY2-F1
#
_cell.length_a   1.000
_cell.length_b   1.000
_cell.length_c   1.000
_cell.angle_alpha   90.00
_cell.angle_beta   90.00
_cell.angle_gamma   90.00
#
_symmetry.space_group_name_H-M   'P 1'
#
loop_
_entity.id
_entity.type
_entity.pdbx_description
1 polymer ?
#
loop_
_entity_poly.entity_id
_entity_poly.type
_entity_poly.pdbx_seq_one_letter_code
_entity_poly.pdbx_strand_id
1 'polypeptide(L)' 'TLHWVPGHEGVHGNEEADKAAKVAAEGRHNNSSNASLPCYLHKGMLPLSISALK' A
#
# COMPACT_ATOMS: atom_id res chain seq x y z
N THR A 1 18.93 5.72 11.88
CA THR A 1 19.60 5.92 10.58
C THR A 1 18.68 5.48 9.48
N LEU A 2 18.62 6.21 8.37
CA LEU A 2 17.77 5.89 7.22
C LEU A 2 18.64 5.21 6.16
N HIS A 3 18.14 4.10 5.59
CA HIS A 3 18.85 3.29 4.61
C HIS A 3 17.99 3.14 3.37
N TRP A 4 18.59 3.39 2.21
CA TRP A 4 17.96 3.13 0.91
C TRP A 4 18.43 1.76 0.42
N VAL A 5 17.49 0.94 -0.02
CA VAL A 5 17.76 -0.37 -0.62
C VAL A 5 17.31 -0.36 -2.08
N PRO A 6 18.03 -1.03 -2.99
CA PRO A 6 17.55 -1.22 -4.35
C PRO A 6 16.27 -2.07 -4.34
N GLY A 7 15.35 -1.78 -5.26
CA GLY A 7 14.12 -2.53 -5.39
C GLY A 7 14.40 -3.97 -5.87
N HIS A 8 13.62 -4.93 -5.38
CA HIS A 8 13.67 -6.34 -5.81
C HIS A 8 14.98 -7.09 -5.53
N GLU A 9 15.72 -6.69 -4.49
CA GLU A 9 16.97 -7.35 -4.06
C GLU A 9 16.77 -8.54 -3.11
N GLY A 10 15.55 -9.09 -2.95
CA GLY A 10 15.33 -10.23 -2.05
C GLY A 10 15.27 -9.87 -0.56
N VAL A 11 15.20 -8.59 -0.20
CA VAL A 11 15.13 -8.16 1.20
C VAL A 11 13.75 -8.50 1.76
N HIS A 12 13.65 -9.63 2.45
CA HIS A 12 12.39 -10.24 2.91
C HIS A 12 11.38 -9.22 3.49
N GLY A 13 11.77 -8.41 4.48
CA GLY A 13 10.85 -7.45 5.09
C GLY A 13 10.40 -6.31 4.14
N ASN A 14 11.23 -5.94 3.16
CA ASN A 14 10.86 -4.96 2.15
C ASN A 14 9.90 -5.56 1.11
N GLU A 15 10.08 -6.84 0.76
CA GLU A 15 9.18 -7.56 -0.15
C GLU A 15 7.81 -7.81 0.48
N GLU A 16 7.78 -8.17 1.76
CA GLU A 16 6.52 -8.29 2.51
C GLU A 16 5.78 -6.95 2.58
N ALA A 17 6.52 -5.85 2.82
CA ALA A 17 5.95 -4.51 2.83
C ALA A 17 5.39 -4.11 1.44
N ASP A 18 6.12 -4.36 0.36
CA ASP A 18 5.66 -4.11 -1.02
C ASP A 18 4.42 -4.93 -1.36
N LYS A 19 4.39 -6.21 -0.98
CA LYS A 19 3.22 -7.08 -1.15
C LYS A 19 1.99 -6.54 -0.41
N ALA A 20 2.16 -6.13 0.86
CA ALA A 20 1.06 -5.57 1.64
C ALA A 20 0.55 -4.25 1.03
N ALA A 21 1.45 -3.39 0.55
CA ALA A 21 1.10 -2.15 -0.12
C ALA A 21 0.31 -2.39 -1.42
N LYS A 22 0.71 -3.39 -2.23
CA LYS A 22 -0.01 -3.79 -3.44
C LYS A 22 -1.43 -4.25 -3.13
N VAL A 23 -1.59 -5.16 -2.17
CA VAL A 23 -2.91 -5.67 -1.76
C VAL A 23 -3.83 -4.53 -1.28
N ALA A 24 -3.31 -3.60 -0.47
CA ALA A 24 -4.07 -2.44 -0.02
C ALA A 24 -4.47 -1.50 -1.17
N ALA A 25 -3.72 -1.50 -2.28
CA ALA A 25 -3.98 -0.66 -3.45
C ALA A 25 -4.84 -1.34 -4.54
N GLU A 26 -5.13 -2.64 -4.43
CA GLU A 26 -5.96 -3.39 -5.40
C GLU A 26 -7.42 -2.91 -5.45
N GLY A 27 -7.94 -2.38 -4.34
CA GLY A 27 -9.28 -1.82 -4.33
C GLY A 27 -9.87 -1.65 -2.93
N ARG A 28 -11.05 -1.03 -2.89
CA ARG A 28 -11.72 -0.60 -1.64
C ARG A 28 -11.99 -1.74 -0.64
N HIS A 29 -12.12 -2.98 -1.11
CA HIS A 29 -12.37 -4.13 -0.25
C HIS A 29 -11.19 -4.45 0.70
N ASN A 30 -9.97 -4.07 0.30
CA ASN A 30 -8.76 -4.27 1.07
C ASN A 30 -8.37 -3.04 1.91
N ASN A 31 -9.17 -1.95 1.85
CA ASN A 31 -8.92 -0.76 2.63
C ASN A 31 -9.31 -0.97 4.09
N SER A 32 -8.61 -0.25 4.97
CA SER A 32 -9.03 -0.07 6.35
C SER A 32 -10.43 0.57 6.43
N SER A 33 -11.17 0.23 7.48
CA SER A 33 -12.47 0.85 7.76
C SER A 33 -12.34 2.36 8.00
N ASN A 34 -13.39 3.13 7.73
CA ASN A 34 -13.38 4.57 8.02
C ASN A 34 -13.11 4.86 9.51
N ALA A 35 -13.55 3.99 10.43
CA ALA A 35 -13.32 4.18 11.87
C ALA A 35 -11.82 4.12 12.25
N SER A 36 -11.01 3.40 11.46
CA SER A 36 -9.56 3.28 11.67
C SER A 36 -8.75 4.21 10.78
N LEU A 37 -9.41 5.00 9.91
CA LEU A 37 -8.77 5.95 9.02
C LEU A 37 -8.93 7.38 9.55
N PRO A 38 -7.92 8.25 9.38
CA PRO A 38 -8.09 9.68 9.58
C PRO A 38 -9.17 10.29 8.68
N CYS A 39 -9.90 11.30 9.18
CA CYS A 39 -11.06 11.90 8.48
C CYS A 39 -10.76 12.40 7.05
N TYR A 40 -9.53 12.84 6.78
CA TYR A 40 -9.14 13.30 5.44
C TYR A 40 -9.06 12.17 4.40
N LEU A 41 -8.92 10.92 4.84
CA LEU A 41 -8.95 9.73 3.96
C LEU A 41 -10.35 9.12 3.81
N HIS A 42 -11.37 9.67 4.49
CA HIS A 42 -12.76 9.21 4.32
C HIS A 42 -13.36 9.64 2.98
N LYS A 43 -12.73 10.60 2.29
CA LYS A 43 -13.25 11.20 1.07
C LYS A 43 -12.90 10.36 -0.15
N GLY A 44 -13.86 9.54 -0.57
CA GLY A 44 -13.86 8.91 -1.89
C GLY A 44 -12.88 7.76 -2.06
N MET A 45 -12.75 7.32 -3.32
CA MET A 45 -11.83 6.23 -3.67
C MET A 45 -10.40 6.77 -3.65
N LEU A 46 -9.50 6.08 -2.92
CA LEU A 46 -8.07 6.28 -3.14
C LEU A 46 -7.77 5.94 -4.61
N PRO A 47 -6.91 6.73 -5.28
CA PRO A 47 -6.54 6.44 -6.66
C PRO A 47 -5.94 5.03 -6.74
N LEU A 48 -6.41 4.25 -7.71
CA LEU A 48 -5.88 2.92 -7.97
C LEU A 48 -4.43 3.07 -8.46
N SER A 49 -3.53 2.34 -7.81
CA SER A 49 -2.14 2.32 -8.23
C SER A 49 -2.02 1.61 -9.58
N ILE A 50 -1.46 2.29 -10.58
CA ILE A 50 -1.19 1.68 -11.90
C ILE A 50 -0.29 0.44 -11.75
N SER A 51 0.61 0.45 -10.77
CA SER A 51 1.49 -0.68 -10.45
C SER A 51 0.77 -1.84 -9.76
N ALA A 52 -0.42 -1.63 -9.20
CA ALA A 52 -1.27 -2.67 -8.62
C ALA A 52 -2.32 -3.21 -9.60
N LEU A 53 -2.61 -2.46 -10.68
CA LEU A 53 -3.56 -2.87 -11.74
C LEU A 53 -2.95 -3.83 -12.77
N LYS A 54 -1.66 -4.15 -12.66
CA LYS A 54 -0.91 -4.93 -13.65
C LYS A 54 -0.39 -6.24 -13.07
#